data_AF-A0A2N5IBA5-F1
#
_entry.id   AF-A0A2N5IBA5-F1
#
_cell.length_a   1.000
_cell.length_b   1.000
_cell.length_c   1.000
_cell.angle_alpha   90.00
_cell.angle_beta   90.00
_cell.angle_gamma   90.00
#
_symmetry.space_group_name_H-M   'P 1'
#
loop_
_entity.id
_entity.type
_entity.pdbx_description
1 polymer ?
#
loop_
_entity_poly.entity_id
_entity_poly.type
_entity_poly.pdbx_seq_one_letter_code
_entity_poly.pdbx_strand_id
1 'polypeptide(L)'
;MAENMNTYWNENGKFEVEIKQLNDLRPDWGMTDNPYINLFIIASNVYYDVYNNGGGNLRDNYPRKIEEYFVPFASELKSLRLNVKMDTIIRNLKKKEKLERFLDEVILYVQDKDLNYDKHTIYFDNDKEEVSKTKVEGFSVITFGNQKDCTDWVNHRMNAWNFKMVG
;
A
#
# COMPACT_ATOMS: atom_id res chain seq x y z
N MET A 1 -16.41 -25.09 14.61
CA MET A 1 -16.69 -24.75 13.21
C MET A 1 -16.03 -23.41 12.97
N ALA A 2 -15.01 -23.34 12.10
CA ALA A 2 -14.45 -22.06 11.73
C ALA A 2 -15.52 -21.35 10.89
N GLU A 3 -16.12 -20.29 11.40
CA GLU A 3 -16.91 -19.39 10.58
C GLU A 3 -16.02 -18.99 9.40
N ASN A 4 -16.49 -19.24 8.17
CA ASN A 4 -15.95 -18.59 6.99
C ASN A 4 -16.19 -17.09 7.18
N MET A 5 -15.26 -16.40 7.85
CA MET A 5 -15.34 -14.97 8.02
C MET A 5 -15.24 -14.35 6.62
N ASN A 6 -16.22 -13.50 6.30
CA ASN A 6 -16.18 -12.61 5.14
C ASN A 6 -15.08 -11.58 5.39
N THR A 7 -13.94 -11.75 4.75
CA THR A 7 -12.74 -10.93 4.96
C THR A 7 -12.17 -10.49 3.62
N TYR A 8 -11.43 -9.40 3.61
CA TYR A 8 -10.68 -9.01 2.39
C TYR A 8 -9.59 -10.04 2.03
N TRP A 9 -9.11 -10.82 3.00
CA TRP A 9 -8.12 -11.89 2.75
C TRP A 9 -8.60 -13.01 1.84
N ASN A 10 -9.90 -13.31 1.84
CA ASN A 10 -10.50 -14.36 1.01
C ASN A 10 -11.43 -13.79 -0.06
N GLU A 11 -11.21 -12.55 -0.48
CA GLU A 11 -11.99 -11.84 -1.51
C GLU A 11 -13.51 -11.80 -1.23
N ASN A 12 -13.88 -11.83 0.05
CA ASN A 12 -15.27 -11.76 0.51
C ASN A 12 -15.44 -10.58 1.48
N GLY A 13 -14.63 -9.53 1.32
CA GLY A 13 -14.71 -8.33 2.15
C GLY A 13 -16.03 -7.60 1.96
N LYS A 14 -16.42 -6.80 2.95
CA LYS A 14 -17.68 -6.05 2.91
C LYS A 14 -17.73 -5.06 1.74
N PHE A 15 -16.59 -4.44 1.41
CA PHE A 15 -16.41 -3.48 0.33
C PHE A 15 -15.43 -4.01 -0.73
N GLU A 16 -15.65 -5.27 -1.16
CA GLU A 16 -14.74 -5.98 -2.08
C GLU A 16 -14.63 -5.31 -3.46
N VAL A 17 -15.69 -4.64 -3.93
CA VAL A 17 -15.66 -3.93 -5.22
C VAL A 17 -14.79 -2.67 -5.10
N GLU A 18 -14.98 -1.93 -4.02
CA GLU A 18 -14.28 -0.69 -3.73
C GLU A 18 -12.79 -0.94 -3.47
N ILE A 19 -12.43 -1.98 -2.72
CA ILE A 19 -11.02 -2.30 -2.48
C ILE A 19 -10.29 -2.69 -3.77
N LYS A 20 -10.96 -3.37 -4.71
CA LYS A 20 -10.38 -3.68 -6.03
C LYS A 20 -10.08 -2.41 -6.82
N GLN A 21 -11.03 -1.47 -6.87
CA GLN A 21 -10.83 -0.17 -7.51
C GLN A 21 -9.68 0.62 -6.84
N LEU A 22 -9.63 0.64 -5.50
CA LEU A 22 -8.56 1.31 -4.78
C LEU A 22 -7.19 0.65 -5.02
N ASN A 23 -7.14 -0.68 -5.15
CA ASN A 23 -5.90 -1.39 -5.47
C ASN A 23 -5.36 -1.02 -6.84
N ASP A 24 -6.22 -0.85 -7.85
CA ASP A 24 -5.82 -0.41 -9.20
C ASP A 24 -5.25 1.02 -9.23
N LEU A 25 -5.62 1.84 -8.25
CA LEU A 25 -5.10 3.21 -8.13
C LEU A 25 -3.68 3.24 -7.59
N ARG A 26 -3.26 2.27 -6.76
CA ARG A 26 -1.97 2.28 -6.06
C ARG A 26 -0.79 2.29 -7.04
N PRO A 27 0.35 2.90 -6.65
CA PRO A 27 1.60 2.62 -7.34
C PRO A 27 2.08 1.23 -6.95
N ASP A 28 2.79 0.57 -7.87
CA ASP A 28 3.42 -0.72 -7.61
C ASP A 28 4.55 -0.59 -6.57
N TRP A 29 5.19 0.59 -6.54
CA TRP A 29 6.33 0.86 -5.67
C TRP A 29 6.21 2.17 -4.89
N GLY A 30 6.58 2.09 -3.62
CA GLY A 30 6.78 3.25 -2.76
C GLY A 30 5.49 3.90 -2.27
N MET A 31 5.59 5.19 -1.97
CA MET A 31 4.49 6.05 -1.52
C MET A 31 4.18 7.12 -2.58
N THR A 32 3.09 7.86 -2.40
CA THR A 32 2.68 8.99 -3.23
C THR A 32 2.85 10.32 -2.47
N ASP A 33 2.58 11.44 -3.12
CA ASP A 33 2.37 12.74 -2.47
C ASP A 33 0.92 12.91 -1.93
N ASN A 34 0.00 12.00 -2.27
CA ASN A 34 -1.37 12.03 -1.82
C ASN A 34 -1.54 11.29 -0.47
N PRO A 35 -1.93 11.98 0.61
CA PRO A 35 -2.03 11.40 1.94
C PRO A 35 -3.15 10.35 2.06
N TYR A 36 -4.23 10.45 1.27
CA TYR A 36 -5.34 9.51 1.30
C TYR A 36 -4.98 8.18 0.62
N ILE A 37 -4.28 8.24 -0.51
CA ILE A 37 -3.70 7.04 -1.14
C ILE A 37 -2.68 6.40 -0.20
N ASN A 38 -1.82 7.19 0.44
CA ASN A 38 -0.82 6.68 1.38
C ASN A 38 -1.46 5.99 2.61
N LEU A 39 -2.55 6.56 3.16
CA LEU A 39 -3.34 5.90 4.20
C LEU A 39 -3.81 4.52 3.74
N PHE A 40 -4.39 4.42 2.54
CA PHE A 40 -4.86 3.15 2.00
C PHE A 40 -3.73 2.14 1.75
N ILE A 41 -2.59 2.58 1.20
CA ILE A 41 -1.40 1.74 0.98
C ILE A 41 -0.93 1.13 2.31
N ILE A 42 -0.76 1.95 3.35
CA ILE A 42 -0.28 1.46 4.65
C ILE A 42 -1.33 0.57 5.33
N ALA A 43 -2.62 0.91 5.25
CA ALA A 43 -3.70 0.07 5.77
C ALA A 43 -3.69 -1.32 5.12
N SER A 44 -3.56 -1.37 3.80
CA SER A 44 -3.49 -2.63 3.03
C SER A 44 -2.24 -3.45 3.38
N ASN A 45 -1.08 -2.80 3.50
CA ASN A 45 0.18 -3.48 3.86
C ASN A 45 0.15 -4.05 5.28
N VAL A 46 -0.39 -3.28 6.24
CA VAL A 46 -0.61 -3.74 7.62
C VAL A 46 -1.61 -4.90 7.65
N TYR A 47 -2.69 -4.79 6.88
CA TYR A 47 -3.70 -5.83 6.77
C TYR A 47 -3.08 -7.15 6.28
N TYR A 48 -2.34 -7.08 5.18
CA TYR A 48 -1.60 -8.21 4.62
C TYR A 48 -0.62 -8.81 5.64
N ASP A 49 0.19 -7.99 6.33
CA ASP A 49 1.15 -8.51 7.32
C ASP A 49 0.46 -9.24 8.49
N VAL A 50 -0.70 -8.76 8.93
CA VAL A 50 -1.46 -9.41 10.00
C VAL A 50 -2.02 -10.75 9.55
N TYR A 51 -2.59 -10.82 8.35
CA TYR A 51 -3.16 -12.07 7.83
C TYR A 51 -2.09 -13.09 7.40
N ASN A 52 -1.03 -12.62 6.75
CA ASN A 52 0.04 -13.48 6.24
C ASN A 52 1.04 -13.90 7.32
N ASN A 53 1.43 -12.99 8.22
CA ASN A 53 2.53 -13.19 9.19
C ASN A 53 2.09 -13.05 10.66
N GLY A 54 0.78 -12.98 10.95
CA GLY A 54 0.30 -12.75 12.32
C GLY A 54 0.69 -11.38 12.90
N GLY A 55 1.10 -10.44 12.04
CA GLY A 55 1.54 -9.11 12.43
C GLY A 55 2.93 -9.12 13.07
N GLY A 56 3.79 -10.06 12.67
CA GLY A 56 5.17 -10.16 13.16
C GLY A 56 5.97 -8.89 12.93
N ASN A 57 5.72 -8.18 11.83
CA ASN A 57 6.50 -7.00 11.45
C ASN A 57 5.94 -5.69 12.04
N LEU A 58 4.78 -5.71 12.70
CA LEU A 58 4.11 -4.49 13.18
C LEU A 58 4.95 -3.68 14.17
N ARG A 59 5.77 -4.34 14.98
CA ARG A 59 6.61 -3.66 15.99
C ARG A 59 7.87 -3.05 15.41
N ASP A 60 8.45 -3.70 14.41
CA ASP A 60 9.77 -3.32 13.91
C ASP A 60 9.66 -2.40 12.68
N ASN A 61 8.66 -2.63 11.82
CA ASN A 61 8.61 -2.01 10.48
C ASN A 61 7.52 -0.93 10.34
N TYR A 62 6.53 -0.89 11.24
CA TYR A 62 5.35 -0.04 11.11
C TYR A 62 5.18 1.11 12.11
N PRO A 63 5.89 1.25 13.26
CA PRO A 63 5.60 2.33 14.21
C PRO A 63 5.62 3.72 13.58
N ARG A 64 6.69 4.06 12.84
CA ARG A 64 6.79 5.35 12.13
C ARG A 64 5.68 5.52 11.09
N LYS A 65 5.35 4.46 10.35
CA LYS A 65 4.30 4.50 9.32
C LYS A 65 2.91 4.70 9.93
N ILE A 66 2.64 4.10 11.09
CA ILE A 66 1.38 4.29 11.82
C ILE A 66 1.28 5.74 12.30
N GLU A 67 2.36 6.29 12.88
CA GLU A 67 2.39 7.69 13.31
C GLU A 67 2.19 8.67 12.14
N GLU A 68 2.80 8.39 11.00
CA GLU A 68 2.76 9.26 9.83
C GLU A 68 1.45 9.14 9.04
N TYR A 69 0.89 7.93 8.90
CA TYR A 69 -0.21 7.69 7.96
C TYR A 69 -1.52 7.27 8.60
N PHE A 70 -1.56 6.84 9.87
CA PHE A 70 -2.82 6.53 10.56
C PHE A 70 -3.21 7.61 11.56
N VAL A 71 -2.30 8.00 12.45
CA VAL A 71 -2.59 8.95 13.54
C VAL A 71 -3.18 10.28 13.06
N PRO A 72 -2.78 10.87 11.91
CA PRO A 72 -3.43 12.09 11.41
C PRO A 72 -4.93 11.94 11.12
N PHE A 73 -5.41 10.71 10.95
CA PHE A 73 -6.81 10.37 10.66
C PHE A 73 -7.54 9.78 11.88
N ALA A 74 -7.01 9.98 13.09
CA ALA A 74 -7.61 9.45 14.32
C ALA A 74 -9.01 10.03 14.64
N SER A 75 -9.33 11.21 14.10
CA SER A 75 -10.67 11.80 14.23
C SER A 75 -11.72 11.07 13.40
N GLU A 76 -11.31 10.36 12.36
CA GLU A 76 -12.17 9.71 11.38
C GLU A 76 -12.18 8.19 11.58
N LEU A 77 -11.02 7.60 11.89
CA LEU A 77 -10.81 6.15 12.02
C LEU A 77 -10.84 5.72 13.49
N LYS A 78 -11.99 5.20 13.93
CA LYS A 78 -12.29 4.96 15.36
C LYS A 78 -12.01 3.53 15.81
N SER A 79 -12.17 2.56 14.93
CA SER A 79 -12.05 1.12 15.23
C SER A 79 -10.76 0.72 15.97
N LEU A 80 -9.64 1.37 15.66
CA LEU A 80 -8.34 1.09 16.27
C LEU A 80 -8.00 1.93 17.50
N ARG A 81 -8.75 2.99 17.78
CA ARG A 81 -8.42 4.01 18.81
C ARG A 81 -7.00 4.55 18.65
N LEU A 82 -6.74 5.30 17.58
CA LEU A 82 -5.39 5.74 17.22
C LEU A 82 -4.77 6.77 18.18
N ASN A 83 -5.56 7.44 19.02
CA ASN A 83 -5.08 8.38 20.06
C ASN A 83 -4.66 7.67 21.37
N VAL A 84 -3.82 6.64 21.26
CA VAL A 84 -3.31 5.86 22.39
C VAL A 84 -1.84 5.51 22.17
N LYS A 85 -1.18 4.92 23.17
CA LYS A 85 0.20 4.45 23.03
C LYS A 85 0.35 3.46 21.88
N MET A 86 1.46 3.54 21.14
CA MET A 86 1.77 2.69 19.98
C MET A 86 1.56 1.19 20.25
N ASP A 87 2.01 0.67 21.39
CA ASP A 87 1.80 -0.73 21.78
C ASP A 87 0.31 -1.13 21.81
N THR A 88 -0.57 -0.21 22.20
CA THR A 88 -2.01 -0.45 22.18
C THR A 88 -2.57 -0.42 20.77
N ILE A 89 -2.07 0.47 19.90
CA ILE A 89 -2.44 0.47 18.47
C ILE A 89 -2.02 -0.85 17.82
N ILE A 90 -0.77 -1.28 17.99
CA ILE A 90 -0.25 -2.55 17.46
C ILE A 90 -1.07 -3.74 17.97
N ARG A 91 -1.37 -3.78 19.26
CA ARG A 91 -2.23 -4.83 19.84
C ARG A 91 -3.64 -4.82 19.26
N ASN A 92 -4.18 -3.65 18.92
CA ASN A 92 -5.48 -3.55 18.27
C ASN A 92 -5.43 -4.00 16.80
N LEU A 93 -4.37 -3.65 16.07
CA LEU A 93 -4.13 -4.10 14.69
C LEU A 93 -4.03 -5.61 14.56
N LYS A 94 -3.46 -6.30 15.56
CA LYS A 94 -3.42 -7.78 15.58
C LYS A 94 -4.78 -8.46 15.81
N LYS A 95 -5.81 -7.70 16.20
CA LYS A 95 -7.16 -8.26 16.38
C LYS A 95 -7.89 -8.20 15.05
N LYS A 96 -8.01 -9.35 14.36
CA LYS A 96 -8.60 -9.46 13.01
C LYS A 96 -9.92 -8.71 12.87
N GLU A 97 -10.86 -8.89 13.79
CA GLU A 97 -12.15 -8.19 13.77
C GLU A 97 -12.03 -6.65 13.81
N LYS A 98 -11.05 -6.11 14.56
CA LYS A 98 -10.79 -4.67 14.58
C LYS A 98 -10.10 -4.21 13.30
N LEU A 99 -9.22 -5.04 12.76
CA LEU A 99 -8.51 -4.77 11.52
C LEU A 99 -9.46 -4.78 10.31
N GLU A 100 -10.41 -5.71 10.23
CA GLU A 100 -11.48 -5.68 9.22
C GLU A 100 -12.27 -4.36 9.30
N ARG A 101 -12.75 -4.00 10.49
CA ARG A 101 -13.49 -2.74 10.69
C ARG A 101 -12.65 -1.51 10.39
N PHE A 102 -11.35 -1.57 10.64
CA PHE A 102 -10.43 -0.49 10.29
C PHE A 102 -10.28 -0.34 8.78
N LEU A 103 -10.14 -1.45 8.06
CA LEU A 103 -10.05 -1.41 6.61
C LEU A 103 -11.37 -0.94 5.99
N ASP A 104 -12.52 -1.37 6.53
CA ASP A 104 -13.84 -0.82 6.19
C ASP A 104 -13.89 0.71 6.35
N GLU A 105 -13.47 1.22 7.51
CA GLU A 105 -13.43 2.66 7.79
C GLU A 105 -12.51 3.40 6.82
N VAL A 106 -11.34 2.85 6.51
CA VAL A 106 -10.39 3.44 5.54
C VAL A 106 -11.02 3.50 4.15
N ILE A 107 -11.58 2.39 3.63
CA ILE A 107 -12.21 2.34 2.31
C ILE A 107 -13.32 3.40 2.22
N LEU A 108 -14.21 3.42 3.21
CA LEU A 108 -15.32 4.37 3.25
C LEU A 108 -14.86 5.83 3.39
N TYR A 109 -13.73 6.07 4.04
CA TYR A 109 -13.20 7.40 4.26
C TYR A 109 -12.45 7.97 3.05
N VAL A 110 -11.79 7.11 2.26
CA VAL A 110 -11.01 7.57 1.09
C VAL A 110 -11.84 7.65 -0.18
N GLN A 111 -12.97 6.92 -0.28
CA GLN A 111 -13.79 6.88 -1.49
C GLN A 111 -14.38 8.24 -1.93
N ASP A 112 -14.55 9.19 -1.00
CA ASP A 112 -15.10 10.52 -1.25
C ASP A 112 -14.00 11.60 -1.32
N LYS A 113 -12.73 11.19 -1.40
CA LYS A 113 -11.57 12.08 -1.44
C LYS A 113 -11.00 12.17 -2.85
N ASP A 114 -10.22 13.22 -3.10
CA ASP A 114 -9.40 13.29 -4.30
C ASP A 114 -8.21 12.32 -4.14
N LEU A 115 -8.21 11.27 -4.96
CA LEU A 115 -7.21 10.21 -4.94
C LEU A 115 -6.16 10.36 -6.05
N ASN A 116 -6.21 11.46 -6.80
CA ASN A 116 -5.24 11.72 -7.85
C ASN A 116 -3.84 11.99 -7.27
N TYR A 117 -2.83 11.50 -7.97
CA TYR A 117 -1.42 11.77 -7.71
C TYR A 117 -0.64 11.57 -9.02
N ASP A 118 0.57 12.12 -9.10
CA ASP A 118 1.43 11.96 -10.26
C ASP A 118 1.96 10.51 -10.34
N LYS A 119 1.48 9.76 -11.35
CA LYS A 119 1.90 8.38 -11.60
C LYS A 119 3.06 8.36 -12.58
N HIS A 120 4.23 7.93 -12.12
CA HIS A 120 5.40 7.73 -12.96
C HIS A 120 5.49 6.27 -13.38
N THR A 121 5.58 6.00 -14.68
CA THR A 121 5.58 4.63 -15.23
C THR A 121 6.90 4.33 -15.89
N ILE A 122 7.47 3.16 -15.57
CA ILE A 122 8.66 2.62 -16.22
C ILE A 122 8.34 1.25 -16.77
N TYR A 123 8.87 0.98 -17.96
CA TYR A 123 8.81 -0.31 -18.61
C TYR A 123 10.17 -0.97 -18.46
N PHE A 124 10.23 -2.27 -18.20
CA PHE A 124 11.51 -2.97 -18.03
C PHE A 124 11.45 -4.42 -18.48
N ASP A 125 12.61 -4.95 -18.86
CA ASP A 125 12.85 -6.35 -19.17
C ASP A 125 14.08 -6.79 -18.38
N ASN A 126 13.89 -7.71 -17.43
CA ASN A 126 15.00 -8.22 -16.61
C ASN A 126 15.92 -9.15 -17.40
N ASP A 127 15.40 -9.87 -18.41
CA ASP A 127 16.18 -10.86 -19.17
C ASP A 127 17.09 -10.17 -20.19
N LYS A 128 16.62 -9.06 -20.75
CA LYS A 128 17.43 -8.19 -21.64
C LYS A 128 18.24 -7.14 -20.89
N GLU A 129 18.01 -6.99 -19.58
CA GLU A 129 18.59 -5.93 -18.75
C GLU A 129 18.29 -4.53 -19.32
N GLU A 130 17.04 -4.29 -19.70
CA GLU A 130 16.60 -3.06 -20.36
C GLU A 130 15.53 -2.32 -19.54
N VAL A 131 15.58 -0.99 -19.56
CA VAL A 131 14.55 -0.10 -19.00
C VAL A 131 14.13 0.92 -20.05
N SER A 132 12.87 1.33 -20.05
CA SER A 132 12.33 2.36 -20.94
C SER A 132 11.36 3.28 -20.20
N LYS A 133 11.36 4.56 -20.59
CA LYS A 133 10.36 5.55 -20.15
C LYS A 133 9.10 5.53 -21.00
N THR A 134 9.12 4.82 -22.11
CA THR A 134 7.98 4.69 -23.04
C THR A 134 7.58 3.22 -23.17
N LYS A 135 6.34 2.99 -23.58
CA LYS A 135 5.81 1.63 -23.68
C LYS A 135 6.58 0.85 -24.75
N VAL A 136 7.13 -0.30 -24.34
CA VAL A 136 7.76 -1.28 -25.24
C VAL A 136 6.98 -2.59 -25.15
N GLU A 137 6.68 -3.20 -26.29
CA GLU A 137 5.97 -4.47 -26.33
C GLU A 137 6.79 -5.59 -25.67
N GLY A 138 6.14 -6.39 -24.81
CA GLY A 138 6.78 -7.45 -24.04
C GLY A 138 7.49 -6.99 -22.76
N PHE A 139 7.64 -5.69 -22.52
CA PHE A 139 8.23 -5.20 -21.26
C PHE A 139 7.22 -5.29 -20.12
N SER A 140 7.72 -5.64 -18.93
CA SER A 140 6.98 -5.49 -17.68
C SER A 140 6.76 -4.02 -17.36
N VAL A 141 5.73 -3.71 -16.56
CA VAL A 141 5.40 -2.34 -16.14
C VAL A 141 5.60 -2.23 -14.64
N ILE A 142 6.14 -1.10 -14.20
CA ILE A 142 6.17 -0.71 -12.79
C ILE A 142 5.82 0.77 -12.67
N THR A 143 5.02 1.09 -11.66
CA THR A 143 4.54 2.45 -11.39
C THR A 143 5.00 2.96 -10.03
N PHE A 144 5.21 4.27 -9.94
CA PHE A 144 5.66 4.97 -8.74
C PHE A 144 4.76 6.17 -8.47
N GLY A 145 4.59 6.46 -7.18
CA GLY A 145 3.83 7.62 -6.70
C GLY A 145 4.62 8.91 -6.58
N ASN A 146 5.94 8.86 -6.74
CA ASN A 146 6.79 10.02 -6.69
C ASN A 146 8.02 9.87 -7.60
N GLN A 147 8.48 10.99 -8.15
CA GLN A 147 9.59 11.03 -9.12
C GLN A 147 10.91 10.56 -8.51
N LYS A 148 11.13 10.78 -7.21
CA LYS A 148 12.38 10.41 -6.53
C LYS A 148 12.54 8.89 -6.50
N ASP A 149 11.55 8.16 -6.03
CA ASP A 149 11.56 6.69 -5.98
C ASP A 149 11.70 6.09 -7.39
N CYS A 150 11.00 6.65 -8.38
CA CYS A 150 11.16 6.26 -9.78
C CYS A 150 12.61 6.45 -10.26
N THR A 151 13.21 7.60 -9.97
CA THR A 151 14.57 7.94 -10.38
C THR A 151 15.60 7.06 -9.69
N ASP A 152 15.45 6.84 -8.39
CA ASP A 152 16.34 5.99 -7.59
C ASP A 152 16.28 4.54 -8.08
N TRP A 153 15.07 4.04 -8.39
CA TRP A 153 14.89 2.69 -8.92
C TRP A 153 15.53 2.49 -10.30
N VAL A 154 15.36 3.47 -11.20
CA VAL A 154 15.99 3.45 -12.53
C VAL A 154 17.51 3.54 -12.40
N ASN A 155 18.01 4.48 -11.60
CA ASN A 155 19.44 4.66 -11.37
C ASN A 155 20.07 3.41 -10.74
N HIS A 156 19.38 2.76 -9.80
CA HIS A 156 19.89 1.53 -9.21
C HIS A 156 20.08 0.43 -10.26
N ARG A 157 19.09 0.23 -11.15
CA ARG A 157 19.22 -0.76 -12.23
C ARG A 157 20.32 -0.42 -13.21
N MET A 158 20.40 0.82 -13.65
CA MET A 158 21.42 1.25 -14.61
C MET A 158 22.83 1.16 -14.02
N ASN A 159 23.02 1.61 -12.77
CA ASN A 159 24.35 1.77 -12.20
C ASN A 159 24.83 0.53 -11.42
N ALA A 160 23.95 -0.14 -10.70
CA ALA A 160 24.32 -1.31 -9.91
C ALA A 160 24.20 -2.61 -10.72
N TRP A 161 23.22 -2.68 -11.63
CA TRP A 161 22.91 -3.91 -12.39
C TRP A 161 23.21 -3.79 -13.88
N ASN A 162 23.81 -2.69 -14.33
CA ASN A 162 24.22 -2.44 -15.72
C ASN A 162 23.09 -2.50 -16.76
N PHE A 163 21.84 -2.24 -16.34
CA PHE A 163 20.72 -2.15 -17.28
C PHE A 163 20.93 -1.00 -18.26
N LYS A 164 20.40 -1.16 -19.48
CA LYS A 164 20.45 -0.14 -20.54
C LYS A 164 19.11 0.58 -20.66
N MET A 165 19.18 1.89 -20.85
CA MET A 165 18.00 2.67 -21.24
C MET A 165 17.74 2.46 -22.73
N VAL A 166 16.53 2.07 -23.07
CA VAL A 166 16.04 1.89 -24.45
C VAL A 166 14.77 2.71 -24.64
N GLY A 167 14.61 3.33 -25.81
CA GLY A 167 13.46 4.22 -26.10
C GLY A 167 13.45 5.45 -25.19
#